data_AF-A0A9E7GWV3-F1
#
_entry.id   AF-A0A9E7GWV3-F1
#
_cell.length_a   1.000
_cell.length_b   1.000
_cell.length_c   1.000
_cell.angle_alpha   90.00
_cell.angle_beta   90.00
_cell.angle_gamma   90.00
#
_symmetry.space_group_name_H-M   'P 1'
#
loop_
_entity.id
_entity.type
_entity.pdbx_description
1 polymer ?
#
loop_
_entity_poly.entity_id
_entity_poly.type
_entity_poly.pdbx_seq_one_letter_code
_entity_poly.pdbx_strand_id
1 'polypeptide(L)'
;MAAASFVLVLVFFLLLSFPDIDNPRLASALDATAADDDGPYRSERFSIVSYESLWHDYSPPAPPPSPPDPPSSSCEGDLGGTGDFNTLCELHTSVQLSCDFFAKAHGSFVLYPDVVLSCSVAGCSIVVNLTGEIRIGRNAKIAAGTVRMQAGNMSVAEGAAIDTVALAGDPPPQTSGVPTGTNGDGGGHGGRGASCVVKEGQTQEDSWGGDAYSWSTLMKPDSYGSKGSSTSMEKDYGGGGGGRVYLVVNDVIEVNGSITADGGEGGSLGGGGSGGSIFISAAKMKGTGKISASGGSGLAGGGGGRVSIAVFSRHDDPHVFVHGGRSFGCPENAGAAGTLYDAVPKSLIVSNHNLSTQTDTLLLEFPYQPLWTNVFIRNCAKVAVPLLWSRVQVQGQLSLLSGGMLAFGLTRYPYSEFELMAEELLMSDSIIKLHQQLAY
;
A
#
# COMPACT_ATOMS: atom_id res chain seq x y z
N MET A 1 11.35 37.12 34.11
CA MET A 1 10.13 37.92 33.89
C MET A 1 9.63 37.57 32.48
N ALA A 2 9.06 36.38 32.25
CA ALA A 2 7.69 35.93 32.58
C ALA A 2 6.61 36.69 31.80
N ALA A 3 6.06 36.04 30.76
CA ALA A 3 4.64 36.03 30.42
C ALA A 3 4.38 34.91 29.41
N ALA A 4 3.99 33.73 29.91
CA ALA A 4 3.37 32.68 29.12
C ALA A 4 1.86 32.79 29.32
N SER A 5 1.10 33.00 28.24
CA SER A 5 -0.36 33.02 28.28
C SER A 5 -0.89 31.59 28.19
N PHE A 6 -1.45 31.09 29.29
CA PHE A 6 -2.28 29.90 29.32
C PHE A 6 -3.74 30.32 29.09
N VAL A 7 -4.37 29.77 28.05
CA VAL A 7 -5.83 29.86 27.85
C VAL A 7 -6.46 28.57 28.40
N LEU A 8 -7.23 28.70 29.47
CA LEU A 8 -8.01 27.63 30.08
C LEU A 8 -9.39 27.59 29.42
N VAL A 9 -9.70 26.54 28.67
CA VAL A 9 -11.05 26.32 28.10
C VAL A 9 -11.85 25.46 29.08
N LEU A 10 -12.86 26.08 29.70
CA LEU A 10 -13.87 25.39 30.52
C LEU A 10 -14.94 24.79 29.61
N VAL A 11 -15.09 23.46 29.63
CA VAL A 11 -16.17 22.75 28.94
C VAL A 11 -17.34 22.60 29.91
N PHE A 12 -18.47 23.24 29.61
CA PHE A 12 -19.75 23.05 30.30
C PHE A 12 -20.49 21.84 29.70
N PHE A 13 -20.81 20.83 30.51
CA PHE A 13 -21.77 19.79 30.14
C PHE A 13 -23.19 20.27 30.43
N LEU A 14 -24.02 20.38 29.39
CA LEU A 14 -25.45 20.64 29.52
C LEU A 14 -26.20 19.30 29.40
N LEU A 15 -26.65 18.76 30.53
CA LEU A 15 -27.58 17.63 30.58
C LEU A 15 -29.00 18.16 30.38
N LEU A 16 -29.63 17.82 29.25
CA LEU A 16 -31.06 18.03 29.03
C LEU A 16 -31.84 16.79 29.49
N SER A 17 -32.53 16.93 30.62
CA SER A 17 -33.53 15.99 31.12
C SER A 17 -34.91 16.37 30.57
N PHE A 18 -35.57 15.44 29.88
CA PHE A 18 -36.97 15.59 29.46
C PHE A 18 -37.92 15.13 30.59
N PRO A 19 -39.02 15.85 30.87
CA PRO A 19 -40.02 15.40 31.84
C PRO A 19 -41.08 14.49 31.18
N ASP A 20 -41.47 13.46 31.92
CA ASP A 20 -42.62 12.59 31.65
C ASP A 20 -43.93 13.39 31.53
N ILE A 21 -44.75 13.07 30.53
CA ILE A 21 -46.16 13.47 30.46
C ILE A 21 -47.02 12.22 30.26
N ASP A 22 -47.64 11.80 31.36
CA ASP A 22 -48.82 10.93 31.40
C ASP A 22 -50.05 11.69 30.88
N ASN A 23 -50.82 11.09 29.95
CA ASN A 23 -52.28 11.19 30.02
C ASN A 23 -52.97 10.02 29.28
N PRO A 24 -53.99 9.38 29.89
CA PRO A 24 -54.69 8.23 29.34
C PRO A 24 -55.97 8.67 28.61
N ARG A 25 -56.32 8.00 27.51
CA ARG A 25 -57.69 7.74 27.00
C ARG A 25 -57.62 7.30 25.53
N LEU A 26 -57.64 6.00 25.30
CA LEU A 26 -58.46 5.43 24.23
C LEU A 26 -58.73 3.95 24.53
N ALA A 27 -59.66 3.72 25.45
CA ALA A 27 -60.32 2.43 25.60
C ALA A 27 -61.76 2.58 25.08
N SER A 28 -62.30 1.45 24.61
CA SER A 28 -63.67 1.19 24.17
C SER A 28 -64.08 1.70 22.79
N ALA A 29 -64.02 0.81 21.81
CA ALA A 29 -65.22 0.24 21.19
C ALA A 29 -64.82 -0.83 20.16
N LEU A 30 -64.72 -2.08 20.62
CA LEU A 30 -64.85 -3.26 19.77
C LEU A 30 -66.21 -3.87 20.14
N ASP A 31 -67.19 -3.75 19.27
CA ASP A 31 -68.30 -4.71 19.21
C ASP A 31 -68.88 -4.81 17.80
N ALA A 32 -69.23 -6.06 17.45
CA ALA A 32 -70.08 -6.54 16.35
C ALA A 32 -69.57 -6.40 14.89
N THR A 33 -69.03 -7.47 14.28
CA THR A 33 -69.69 -8.50 13.41
C THR A 33 -70.03 -8.00 12.00
N ALA A 34 -69.89 -8.70 10.87
CA ALA A 34 -69.33 -9.97 10.39
C ALA A 34 -69.65 -10.02 8.87
N ALA A 35 -69.03 -10.95 8.12
CA ALA A 35 -69.20 -11.30 6.69
C ALA A 35 -68.44 -10.39 5.70
N ASP A 36 -67.70 -10.87 4.69
CA ASP A 36 -67.41 -12.21 4.20
C ASP A 36 -66.09 -12.15 3.39
N ASP A 37 -65.49 -13.33 3.19
CA ASP A 37 -64.74 -13.76 2.00
C ASP A 37 -63.20 -13.91 2.04
N ASP A 38 -62.82 -15.19 1.85
CA ASP A 38 -61.61 -15.82 1.32
C ASP A 38 -60.21 -15.73 1.98
N GLY A 39 -59.84 -16.87 2.59
CA GLY A 39 -58.61 -17.59 2.21
C GLY A 39 -57.48 -17.65 3.26
N PRO A 40 -56.84 -18.82 3.49
CA PRO A 40 -56.43 -19.21 4.85
C PRO A 40 -54.91 -19.26 5.12
N TYR A 41 -54.55 -18.80 6.32
CA TYR A 41 -53.47 -19.29 7.21
C TYR A 41 -52.00 -19.14 6.72
N ARG A 42 -51.04 -18.59 7.50
CA ARG A 42 -50.94 -18.48 8.97
C ARG A 42 -49.89 -17.41 9.32
N SER A 43 -50.29 -16.45 10.14
CA SER A 43 -49.40 -15.56 10.89
C SER A 43 -48.76 -16.37 12.01
N GLU A 44 -47.43 -16.50 12.00
CA GLU A 44 -46.68 -16.87 13.21
C GLU A 44 -46.12 -15.61 13.87
N ARG A 45 -46.38 -15.54 15.17
CA ARG A 45 -45.93 -14.50 16.09
C ARG A 45 -44.42 -14.52 16.16
N PHE A 46 -43.75 -13.45 15.76
CA PHE A 46 -42.34 -13.25 16.06
C PHE A 46 -42.16 -13.05 17.56
N SER A 47 -41.81 -14.14 18.24
CA SER A 47 -41.42 -14.15 19.65
C SER A 47 -39.93 -13.82 19.71
N ILE A 48 -39.55 -12.80 20.50
CA ILE A 48 -38.19 -12.23 20.60
C ILE A 48 -37.20 -13.15 21.35
N VAL A 49 -37.50 -14.46 21.45
CA VAL A 49 -36.70 -15.45 22.20
C VAL A 49 -36.07 -16.50 21.26
N SER A 50 -36.13 -16.31 19.94
CA SER A 50 -35.53 -17.20 18.94
C SER A 50 -34.37 -16.57 18.14
N TYR A 51 -33.89 -15.38 18.54
CA TYR A 51 -32.79 -14.69 17.85
C TYR A 51 -31.38 -15.21 18.21
N GLU A 52 -31.24 -16.01 19.28
CA GLU A 52 -29.92 -16.52 19.70
C GLU A 52 -29.52 -17.87 19.08
N SER A 53 -30.36 -18.48 18.25
CA SER A 53 -30.13 -19.83 17.69
C SER A 53 -29.86 -19.89 16.19
N LEU A 54 -29.69 -18.74 15.51
CA LEU A 54 -29.43 -18.67 14.06
C LEU A 54 -27.98 -18.32 13.66
N TRP A 55 -27.08 -18.15 14.62
CA TRP A 55 -25.64 -18.10 14.37
C TRP A 55 -25.11 -19.53 14.20
N HIS A 56 -25.49 -20.19 13.10
CA HIS A 56 -24.72 -21.33 12.64
C HIS A 56 -23.35 -20.87 12.20
N ASP A 57 -22.34 -21.54 12.76
CA ASP A 57 -20.94 -21.64 12.34
C ASP A 57 -20.71 -21.29 10.86
N TYR A 58 -20.56 -20.01 10.56
CA TYR A 58 -19.96 -19.61 9.29
C TYR A 58 -18.45 -19.72 9.46
N SER A 59 -17.94 -20.95 9.44
CA SER A 59 -16.52 -21.16 9.17
C SER A 59 -16.31 -20.83 7.69
N PRO A 60 -15.57 -19.76 7.35
CA PRO A 60 -15.27 -19.47 5.95
C PRO A 60 -14.64 -20.73 5.33
N PRO A 61 -15.02 -21.07 4.08
CA PRO A 61 -14.47 -22.24 3.42
C PRO A 61 -12.94 -22.16 3.46
N ALA A 62 -12.30 -23.31 3.76
CA ALA A 62 -10.85 -23.39 3.80
C ALA A 62 -10.30 -22.78 2.49
N PRO A 63 -9.31 -21.87 2.58
CA PRO A 63 -8.73 -21.27 1.40
C PRO A 63 -8.26 -22.40 0.47
N PRO A 64 -8.43 -22.24 -0.86
CA PRO A 64 -8.02 -23.26 -1.80
C PRO A 64 -6.54 -23.63 -1.56
N PRO A 65 -6.18 -24.92 -1.65
CA PRO A 65 -4.80 -25.34 -1.47
C PRO A 65 -3.91 -24.57 -2.43
N SER A 66 -2.77 -24.08 -1.93
CA SER A 66 -1.78 -23.39 -2.74
C SER A 66 -1.37 -24.27 -3.93
N PRO A 67 -1.22 -23.69 -5.15
CA PRO A 67 -0.72 -24.44 -6.29
C PRO A 67 0.58 -25.19 -5.94
N PRO A 68 0.81 -26.39 -6.49
CA PRO A 68 2.07 -27.10 -6.29
C PRO A 68 3.24 -26.25 -6.78
N ASP A 69 4.34 -26.26 -6.01
CA ASP A 69 5.58 -25.58 -6.38
C ASP A 69 6.07 -26.09 -7.75
N PRO A 70 6.61 -25.20 -8.62
CA PRO A 70 7.23 -25.64 -9.86
C PRO A 70 8.49 -26.48 -9.60
N PRO A 71 8.97 -27.26 -10.60
CA PRO A 71 10.20 -28.02 -10.45
C PRO A 71 11.38 -27.10 -10.13
N SER A 72 12.18 -27.47 -9.13
CA SER A 72 13.38 -26.70 -8.75
C SER A 72 14.45 -26.78 -9.84
N SER A 73 14.93 -25.63 -10.27
CA SER A 73 16.09 -25.45 -11.13
C SER A 73 17.39 -25.86 -10.42
N SER A 74 18.38 -26.20 -11.22
CA SER A 74 19.73 -26.62 -10.85
C SER A 74 20.73 -25.46 -10.91
N CYS A 75 21.72 -25.47 -10.02
CA CYS A 75 22.77 -24.44 -10.02
C CYS A 75 23.66 -24.54 -11.28
N GLU A 76 24.19 -25.73 -11.57
CA GLU A 76 25.11 -25.92 -12.70
C GLU A 76 24.39 -25.93 -14.04
N GLY A 77 23.24 -26.62 -14.14
CA GLY A 77 22.53 -26.80 -15.40
C GLY A 77 21.81 -25.54 -15.87
N ASP A 78 21.14 -24.83 -14.97
CA ASP A 78 20.27 -23.70 -15.34
C ASP A 78 20.96 -22.34 -15.14
N LEU A 79 21.85 -22.20 -14.16
CA LEU A 79 22.59 -20.95 -13.93
C LEU A 79 24.04 -21.00 -14.44
N GLY A 80 24.59 -22.17 -14.81
CA GLY A 80 26.02 -22.29 -15.10
C GLY A 80 26.91 -21.96 -13.89
N GLY A 81 26.35 -22.07 -12.68
CA GLY A 81 27.09 -21.88 -11.43
C GLY A 81 27.95 -23.09 -11.08
N THR A 82 28.62 -23.02 -9.94
CA THR A 82 29.40 -24.14 -9.36
C THR A 82 28.70 -24.67 -8.11
N GLY A 83 28.60 -25.99 -7.98
CA GLY A 83 28.01 -26.64 -6.82
C GLY A 83 26.49 -26.86 -6.95
N ASP A 84 25.79 -26.93 -5.81
CA ASP A 84 24.38 -27.29 -5.78
C ASP A 84 23.60 -26.54 -4.68
N PHE A 85 22.30 -26.34 -4.88
CA PHE A 85 21.47 -25.59 -3.93
C PHE A 85 21.23 -26.29 -2.58
N ASN A 86 21.51 -27.60 -2.44
CA ASN A 86 21.43 -28.28 -1.14
C ASN A 86 22.67 -28.04 -0.27
N THR A 87 23.81 -27.70 -0.87
CA THR A 87 25.05 -27.38 -0.16
C THR A 87 25.40 -25.89 -0.32
N LEU A 88 26.02 -25.53 -1.42
CA LEU A 88 26.42 -24.18 -1.80
C LEU A 88 26.35 -24.05 -3.33
N CYS A 89 25.56 -23.09 -3.80
CA CYS A 89 25.55 -22.66 -5.19
C CYS A 89 26.28 -21.33 -5.32
N GLU A 90 27.35 -21.31 -6.11
CA GLU A 90 28.16 -20.13 -6.38
C GLU A 90 27.99 -19.67 -7.82
N LEU A 91 27.60 -18.41 -8.01
CA LEU A 91 27.49 -17.81 -9.33
C LEU A 91 28.61 -16.80 -9.55
N HIS A 92 29.55 -17.15 -10.43
CA HIS A 92 30.73 -16.35 -10.78
C HIS A 92 30.59 -15.58 -12.09
N THR A 93 29.62 -15.96 -12.93
CA THR A 93 29.40 -15.39 -14.25
C THR A 93 27.99 -14.87 -14.37
N SER A 94 27.82 -13.72 -15.02
CA SER A 94 26.50 -13.12 -15.21
C SER A 94 25.59 -14.00 -16.07
N VAL A 95 24.33 -14.08 -15.68
CA VAL A 95 23.30 -14.91 -16.33
C VAL A 95 22.10 -14.04 -16.69
N GLN A 96 21.62 -14.21 -17.91
CA GLN A 96 20.37 -13.62 -18.37
C GLN A 96 19.37 -14.74 -18.68
N LEU A 97 18.37 -14.86 -17.82
CA LEU A 97 17.27 -15.79 -17.91
C LEU A 97 16.25 -15.30 -18.94
N SER A 98 15.66 -16.25 -19.66
CA SER A 98 14.58 -16.00 -20.63
C SER A 98 13.17 -16.25 -20.07
N CYS A 99 13.08 -16.89 -18.91
CA CYS A 99 11.83 -17.27 -18.25
C CYS A 99 11.98 -17.28 -16.73
N ASP A 100 10.89 -17.62 -16.04
CA ASP A 100 10.84 -17.74 -14.59
C ASP A 100 11.88 -18.76 -14.07
N PHE A 101 12.53 -18.40 -12.96
CA PHE A 101 13.49 -19.22 -12.25
C PHE A 101 12.98 -19.53 -10.85
N PHE A 102 13.01 -20.80 -10.47
CA PHE A 102 12.61 -21.27 -9.16
C PHE A 102 13.63 -22.26 -8.60
N ALA A 103 14.14 -22.00 -7.41
CA ALA A 103 15.01 -22.93 -6.68
C ALA A 103 14.51 -23.11 -5.25
N LYS A 104 14.42 -24.36 -4.77
CA LYS A 104 14.06 -24.68 -3.39
C LYS A 104 14.95 -25.80 -2.85
N ALA A 105 15.72 -25.51 -1.79
CA ALA A 105 16.68 -26.45 -1.24
C ALA A 105 17.15 -26.05 0.18
N HIS A 106 18.10 -26.79 0.75
CA HIS A 106 18.57 -26.57 2.12
C HIS A 106 19.88 -25.79 2.27
N GLY A 107 20.59 -25.54 1.17
CA GLY A 107 21.94 -24.97 1.17
C GLY A 107 21.96 -23.44 1.13
N SER A 108 23.04 -22.90 0.59
CA SER A 108 23.30 -21.46 0.48
C SER A 108 23.49 -21.03 -0.97
N PHE A 109 23.27 -19.75 -1.27
CA PHE A 109 23.47 -19.16 -2.58
C PHE A 109 24.34 -17.91 -2.47
N VAL A 110 25.40 -17.86 -3.28
CA VAL A 110 26.36 -16.75 -3.31
C VAL A 110 26.45 -16.20 -4.72
N LEU A 111 26.02 -14.95 -4.88
CA LEU A 111 26.26 -14.16 -6.08
C LEU A 111 27.57 -13.39 -5.88
N TYR A 112 28.61 -13.71 -6.66
CA TYR A 112 29.92 -13.08 -6.52
C TYR A 112 29.89 -11.59 -6.89
N PRO A 113 30.92 -10.82 -6.47
CA PRO A 113 31.02 -9.41 -6.83
C PRO A 113 30.95 -9.17 -8.34
N ASP A 114 30.31 -8.07 -8.74
CA ASP A 114 30.13 -7.65 -10.14
C ASP A 114 29.35 -8.64 -11.04
N VAL A 115 28.74 -9.69 -10.46
CA VAL A 115 27.91 -10.66 -11.18
C VAL A 115 26.46 -10.21 -11.27
N VAL A 116 25.86 -10.35 -12.44
CA VAL A 116 24.46 -9.99 -12.70
C VAL A 116 23.64 -11.24 -12.99
N LEU A 117 22.62 -11.51 -12.17
CA LEU A 117 21.56 -12.49 -12.46
C LEU A 117 20.31 -11.71 -12.85
N SER A 118 19.86 -11.83 -14.10
CA SER A 118 18.74 -11.02 -14.60
C SER A 118 17.72 -11.81 -15.39
N CYS A 119 16.47 -11.38 -15.34
CA CYS A 119 15.41 -11.75 -16.27
C CYS A 119 14.73 -10.48 -16.77
N SER A 120 14.98 -10.12 -18.02
CA SER A 120 14.52 -8.83 -18.58
C SER A 120 13.06 -8.82 -19.03
N VAL A 121 12.37 -9.96 -18.96
CA VAL A 121 10.95 -10.07 -19.32
C VAL A 121 10.11 -9.43 -18.22
N ALA A 122 9.22 -8.52 -18.60
CA ALA A 122 8.29 -7.88 -17.68
C ALA A 122 7.46 -8.93 -16.93
N GLY A 123 7.43 -8.83 -15.60
CA GLY A 123 6.74 -9.79 -14.75
C GLY A 123 7.47 -11.12 -14.50
N CYS A 124 8.66 -11.34 -15.09
CA CYS A 124 9.45 -12.53 -14.85
C CYS A 124 9.86 -12.65 -13.39
N SER A 125 9.91 -13.88 -12.87
CA SER A 125 10.13 -14.17 -11.47
C SER A 125 11.43 -14.93 -11.22
N ILE A 126 12.19 -14.48 -10.23
CA ILE A 126 13.33 -15.19 -9.66
C ILE A 126 12.96 -15.51 -8.20
N VAL A 127 12.73 -16.79 -7.94
CA VAL A 127 12.30 -17.30 -6.64
C VAL A 127 13.35 -18.25 -6.09
N VAL A 128 13.95 -17.90 -4.95
CA VAL A 128 14.99 -18.71 -4.29
C VAL A 128 14.59 -18.97 -2.85
N ASN A 129 14.25 -20.21 -2.52
CA ASN A 129 13.86 -20.63 -1.18
C ASN A 129 14.91 -21.57 -0.59
N LEU A 130 15.76 -21.02 0.26
CA LEU A 130 16.87 -21.73 0.88
C LEU A 130 16.76 -21.67 2.42
N THR A 131 17.31 -22.66 3.10
CA THR A 131 17.43 -22.62 4.57
C THR A 131 18.76 -22.05 5.06
N GLY A 132 19.80 -22.03 4.21
CA GLY A 132 21.12 -21.48 4.51
C GLY A 132 21.21 -19.97 4.29
N GLU A 133 22.34 -19.50 3.77
CA GLU A 133 22.63 -18.08 3.57
C GLU A 133 22.42 -17.65 2.11
N ILE A 134 21.89 -16.45 1.88
CA ILE A 134 21.92 -15.78 0.56
C ILE A 134 22.84 -14.56 0.64
N ARG A 135 23.94 -14.58 -0.13
CA ARG A 135 24.92 -13.49 -0.19
C ARG A 135 24.93 -12.87 -1.57
N ILE A 136 24.57 -11.59 -1.65
CA ILE A 136 24.69 -10.77 -2.85
C ILE A 136 25.94 -9.91 -2.70
N GLY A 137 26.99 -10.26 -3.46
CA GLY A 137 28.31 -9.64 -3.40
C GLY A 137 28.33 -8.18 -3.84
N ARG A 138 29.45 -7.48 -3.60
CA ARG A 138 29.59 -6.05 -3.95
C ARG A 138 29.31 -5.81 -5.43
N ASN A 139 28.59 -4.74 -5.75
CA ASN A 139 28.17 -4.39 -7.12
C ASN A 139 27.41 -5.49 -7.89
N ALA A 140 27.05 -6.59 -7.23
CA ALA A 140 26.31 -7.66 -7.86
C ALA A 140 24.84 -7.28 -7.97
N LYS A 141 24.15 -7.77 -9.00
CA LYS A 141 22.78 -7.36 -9.29
C LYS A 141 21.87 -8.55 -9.54
N ILE A 142 20.71 -8.56 -8.90
CA ILE A 142 19.60 -9.46 -9.22
C ILE A 142 18.48 -8.62 -9.79
N ALA A 143 18.10 -8.85 -11.05
CA ALA A 143 17.11 -8.02 -11.73
C ALA A 143 15.98 -8.83 -12.35
N ALA A 144 14.74 -8.61 -11.94
CA ALA A 144 13.58 -9.31 -12.48
C ALA A 144 12.30 -8.52 -12.19
N GLY A 145 11.16 -8.93 -12.76
CA GLY A 145 9.86 -8.37 -12.36
C GLY A 145 9.50 -8.73 -10.93
N THR A 146 9.73 -9.98 -10.53
CA THR A 146 9.55 -10.47 -9.16
C THR A 146 10.84 -11.06 -8.64
N VAL A 147 11.27 -10.64 -7.46
CA VAL A 147 12.34 -11.29 -6.69
C VAL A 147 11.78 -11.74 -5.37
N ARG A 148 11.68 -13.06 -5.17
CA ARG A 148 11.22 -13.65 -3.92
C ARG A 148 12.32 -14.52 -3.33
N MET A 149 12.73 -14.23 -2.12
CA MET A 149 13.84 -14.96 -1.50
C MET A 149 13.52 -15.32 -0.06
N GLN A 150 13.85 -16.56 0.29
CA GLN A 150 13.79 -17.07 1.65
C GLN A 150 15.15 -17.64 2.04
N ALA A 151 15.64 -17.29 3.23
CA ALA A 151 16.95 -17.68 3.74
C ALA A 151 16.98 -17.74 5.27
N GLY A 152 17.96 -18.44 5.83
CA GLY A 152 18.33 -18.30 7.24
C GLY A 152 18.92 -16.92 7.53
N ASN A 153 19.90 -16.52 6.72
CA ASN A 153 20.55 -15.20 6.76
C ASN A 153 20.67 -14.63 5.34
N MET A 154 20.65 -13.30 5.22
CA MET A 154 20.81 -12.63 3.93
C MET A 154 21.71 -11.41 4.03
N SER A 155 22.57 -11.20 3.05
CA SER A 155 23.38 -9.98 2.93
C SER A 155 23.29 -9.39 1.52
N VAL A 156 22.94 -8.11 1.44
CA VAL A 156 23.01 -7.28 0.24
C VAL A 156 24.17 -6.31 0.43
N ALA A 157 25.33 -6.63 -0.14
CA ALA A 157 26.56 -5.87 0.07
C ALA A 157 26.51 -4.45 -0.54
N GLU A 158 27.50 -3.63 -0.22
CA GLU A 158 27.63 -2.28 -0.79
C GLU A 158 27.68 -2.32 -2.33
N GLY A 159 26.93 -1.42 -2.97
CA GLY A 159 26.77 -1.36 -4.43
C GLY A 159 25.93 -2.49 -5.01
N ALA A 160 25.59 -3.53 -4.23
CA ALA A 160 24.74 -4.61 -4.69
C ALA A 160 23.28 -4.16 -4.83
N ALA A 161 22.53 -4.76 -5.75
CA ALA A 161 21.15 -4.38 -6.02
C ALA A 161 20.22 -5.59 -6.21
N ILE A 162 19.10 -5.60 -5.49
CA ILE A 162 17.90 -6.33 -5.88
C ILE A 162 17.00 -5.32 -6.60
N ASP A 163 16.89 -5.45 -7.91
CA ASP A 163 16.34 -4.42 -8.78
C ASP A 163 15.14 -4.91 -9.61
N THR A 164 13.96 -4.42 -9.28
CA THR A 164 12.74 -4.70 -10.03
C THR A 164 12.17 -3.43 -10.67
N VAL A 165 13.01 -2.44 -10.98
CA VAL A 165 12.60 -1.13 -11.50
C VAL A 165 12.02 -1.28 -12.91
N ALA A 166 10.83 -0.73 -13.13
CA ALA A 166 10.11 -0.75 -14.42
C ALA A 166 9.85 -2.15 -15.01
N LEU A 167 10.03 -3.23 -14.24
CA LEU A 167 9.89 -4.62 -14.69
C LEU A 167 8.58 -5.27 -14.23
N ALA A 168 7.59 -4.49 -13.81
CA ALA A 168 6.27 -5.00 -13.43
C ALA A 168 5.65 -5.88 -14.52
N GLY A 169 4.99 -6.95 -14.09
CA GLY A 169 3.99 -7.63 -14.93
C GLY A 169 2.64 -6.90 -14.87
N ASP A 170 1.58 -7.57 -15.27
CA ASP A 170 0.24 -6.99 -15.17
C ASP A 170 -0.18 -6.80 -13.71
N PRO A 171 -0.71 -5.62 -13.33
CA PRO A 171 -1.29 -5.41 -12.00
C PRO A 171 -2.53 -6.30 -11.81
N PRO A 172 -3.03 -6.47 -10.58
CA PRO A 172 -4.22 -7.27 -10.33
C PRO A 172 -5.39 -6.88 -11.24
N PRO A 173 -6.18 -7.86 -11.73
CA PRO A 173 -7.33 -7.57 -12.57
C PRO A 173 -8.34 -6.69 -11.83
N GLN A 174 -9.11 -5.88 -12.56
CA GLN A 174 -10.11 -4.95 -12.02
C GLN A 174 -9.55 -3.73 -11.26
N THR A 175 -8.24 -3.50 -11.29
CA THR A 175 -7.66 -2.24 -10.79
C THR A 175 -7.79 -1.13 -11.84
N SER A 176 -7.95 0.10 -11.38
CA SER A 176 -7.87 1.34 -12.19
C SER A 176 -6.48 1.98 -12.10
N GLY A 177 -5.46 1.21 -11.71
CA GLY A 177 -4.08 1.68 -11.53
C GLY A 177 -3.37 2.04 -12.82
N VAL A 178 -3.77 1.46 -13.95
CA VAL A 178 -3.31 1.87 -15.28
C VAL A 178 -4.27 2.94 -15.80
N PRO A 179 -3.83 4.20 -16.01
CA PRO A 179 -4.67 5.24 -16.55
C PRO A 179 -5.11 4.93 -17.98
N THR A 180 -6.31 5.38 -18.34
CA THR A 180 -6.89 5.19 -19.67
C THR A 180 -6.73 6.44 -20.54
N GLY A 181 -6.64 6.27 -21.85
CA GLY A 181 -6.51 7.37 -22.80
C GLY A 181 -5.05 7.75 -23.12
N THR A 182 -4.88 8.92 -23.74
CA THR A 182 -3.60 9.37 -24.31
C THR A 182 -3.13 10.71 -23.73
N ASN A 183 -3.30 10.91 -22.43
CA ASN A 183 -2.98 12.18 -21.77
C ASN A 183 -1.59 12.18 -21.10
N GLY A 184 -0.86 11.07 -21.14
CA GLY A 184 0.41 10.93 -20.42
C GLY A 184 0.27 10.98 -18.90
N ASP A 185 -0.81 10.39 -18.39
CA ASP A 185 -1.13 10.31 -16.96
C ASP A 185 -0.24 9.27 -16.25
N GLY A 186 0.09 9.53 -14.98
CA GLY A 186 0.94 8.63 -14.19
C GLY A 186 0.19 7.38 -13.73
N GLY A 187 0.89 6.25 -13.61
CA GLY A 187 0.35 5.02 -13.02
C GLY A 187 0.07 5.18 -11.52
N GLY A 188 -0.90 4.44 -10.99
CA GLY A 188 -1.24 4.40 -9.55
C GLY A 188 -0.86 3.05 -8.92
N HIS A 189 -0.66 3.02 -7.59
CA HIS A 189 -0.56 1.77 -6.79
C HIS A 189 -0.73 2.05 -5.29
N GLY A 190 0.35 2.41 -4.58
CA GLY A 190 0.29 2.79 -3.16
C GLY A 190 -0.32 4.18 -2.98
N GLY A 191 0.12 5.13 -3.80
CA GLY A 191 -0.54 6.40 -4.07
C GLY A 191 -1.15 6.43 -5.47
N ARG A 192 -2.04 7.39 -5.71
CA ARG A 192 -2.54 7.68 -7.06
C ARG A 192 -1.45 8.33 -7.92
N GLY A 193 -1.48 8.04 -9.22
CA GLY A 193 -0.67 8.75 -10.21
C GLY A 193 -1.25 10.14 -10.50
N ALA A 194 -0.39 11.08 -10.84
CA ALA A 194 -0.83 12.43 -11.20
C ALA A 194 -1.50 12.44 -12.59
N SER A 195 -2.35 13.44 -12.81
CA SER A 195 -2.79 13.87 -14.14
C SER A 195 -2.54 15.36 -14.29
N CYS A 196 -2.02 15.78 -15.44
CA CYS A 196 -1.87 17.20 -15.78
C CYS A 196 -3.03 17.71 -16.64
N VAL A 197 -4.03 16.85 -16.93
CA VAL A 197 -5.23 17.23 -17.67
C VAL A 197 -6.38 17.28 -16.69
N VAL A 198 -7.01 18.45 -16.57
CA VAL A 198 -8.22 18.64 -15.77
C VAL A 198 -9.41 18.66 -16.71
N LYS A 199 -10.36 17.72 -16.56
CA LYS A 199 -11.55 17.68 -17.41
C LYS A 199 -12.47 18.85 -17.09
N GLU A 200 -13.30 19.23 -18.07
CA GLU A 200 -14.27 20.31 -17.89
C GLU A 200 -15.16 20.04 -16.66
N GLY A 201 -15.31 21.07 -15.83
CA GLY A 201 -16.08 21.00 -14.61
C GLY A 201 -15.38 20.26 -13.46
N GLN A 202 -14.15 19.74 -13.59
CA GLN A 202 -13.32 19.17 -12.51
C GLN A 202 -12.33 20.18 -11.92
N THR A 203 -11.81 19.90 -10.73
CA THR A 203 -10.64 20.58 -10.17
C THR A 203 -9.41 19.68 -10.27
N GLN A 204 -8.21 20.22 -10.07
CA GLN A 204 -6.99 19.40 -10.06
C GLN A 204 -7.00 18.35 -8.94
N GLU A 205 -7.66 18.64 -7.80
CA GLU A 205 -7.83 17.67 -6.69
C GLU A 205 -8.74 16.50 -7.08
N ASP A 206 -9.61 16.70 -8.08
CA ASP A 206 -10.53 15.69 -8.60
C ASP A 206 -10.01 15.01 -9.89
N SER A 207 -8.78 15.33 -10.31
CA SER A 207 -8.16 14.74 -11.51
C SER A 207 -6.87 14.01 -11.14
N TRP A 208 -6.88 12.70 -11.37
CA TRP A 208 -5.74 11.81 -11.15
C TRP A 208 -5.58 10.87 -12.34
N GLY A 209 -4.39 10.30 -12.46
CA GLY A 209 -4.09 9.25 -13.43
C GLY A 209 -4.60 7.90 -12.96
N GLY A 210 -3.68 6.97 -12.70
CA GLY A 210 -4.01 5.67 -12.13
C GLY A 210 -4.44 5.76 -10.66
N ASP A 211 -5.43 4.96 -10.28
CA ASP A 211 -5.91 4.89 -8.90
C ASP A 211 -5.00 4.02 -8.00
N ALA A 212 -5.12 4.19 -6.68
CA ALA A 212 -4.47 3.34 -5.70
C ALA A 212 -5.21 2.00 -5.54
N TYR A 213 -4.48 0.91 -5.27
CA TYR A 213 -5.04 -0.43 -5.05
C TYR A 213 -4.20 -1.24 -4.07
N SER A 214 -4.61 -2.49 -3.80
CA SER A 214 -3.96 -3.41 -2.86
C SER A 214 -3.86 -2.86 -1.42
N TRP A 215 -4.88 -2.12 -0.98
CA TRP A 215 -4.99 -1.66 0.40
C TRP A 215 -5.09 -2.82 1.40
N SER A 216 -5.87 -3.85 1.07
CA SER A 216 -6.10 -5.02 1.93
C SER A 216 -4.82 -5.83 2.22
N THR A 217 -3.79 -5.69 1.38
CA THR A 217 -2.49 -6.34 1.55
C THR A 217 -1.39 -5.39 2.01
N LEU A 218 -1.73 -4.18 2.49
CA LEU A 218 -0.77 -3.18 2.98
C LEU A 218 0.31 -3.76 3.92
N MET A 219 -0.07 -4.67 4.82
CA MET A 219 0.84 -5.27 5.79
C MET A 219 1.79 -6.31 5.17
N LYS A 220 1.43 -6.89 4.03
CA LYS A 220 2.21 -7.89 3.26
C LYS A 220 2.05 -7.62 1.76
N PRO A 221 2.57 -6.49 1.25
CA PRO A 221 2.32 -6.05 -0.12
C PRO A 221 3.00 -7.02 -1.10
N ASP A 222 2.27 -7.43 -2.13
CA ASP A 222 2.73 -8.42 -3.12
C ASP A 222 2.10 -8.16 -4.51
N SER A 223 1.90 -6.89 -4.83
CA SER A 223 1.32 -6.45 -6.12
C SER A 223 2.34 -5.69 -6.95
N TYR A 224 2.33 -5.93 -8.25
CA TYR A 224 3.04 -5.09 -9.20
C TYR A 224 2.52 -3.66 -9.14
N GLY A 225 3.38 -2.69 -9.46
CA GLY A 225 2.98 -1.35 -9.83
C GLY A 225 2.37 -1.33 -11.24
N SER A 226 1.68 -0.25 -11.56
CA SER A 226 1.04 -0.01 -12.85
C SER A 226 1.87 0.90 -13.74
N LYS A 227 1.80 0.68 -15.04
CA LYS A 227 2.41 1.58 -16.02
C LYS A 227 1.69 2.92 -16.11
N GLY A 228 2.40 3.97 -16.50
CA GLY A 228 1.79 5.24 -16.92
C GLY A 228 1.17 5.14 -18.33
N SER A 229 0.34 6.12 -18.72
CA SER A 229 -0.20 6.19 -20.08
C SER A 229 0.73 6.97 -21.02
N SER A 230 0.54 6.77 -22.32
CA SER A 230 1.27 7.48 -23.37
C SER A 230 0.52 8.75 -23.79
N THR A 231 1.18 9.69 -24.47
CA THR A 231 0.49 10.77 -25.22
C THR A 231 0.16 10.38 -26.67
N SER A 232 0.45 9.15 -27.08
CA SER A 232 0.23 8.64 -28.45
C SER A 232 -0.43 7.26 -28.43
N MET A 233 -1.30 7.00 -29.42
CA MET A 233 -1.86 5.66 -29.66
C MET A 233 -0.92 4.75 -30.45
N GLU A 234 0.05 5.32 -31.17
CA GLU A 234 0.96 4.59 -32.07
C GLU A 234 2.21 4.07 -31.35
N LYS A 235 2.63 4.78 -30.30
CA LYS A 235 3.85 4.46 -29.55
C LYS A 235 3.59 4.58 -28.05
N ASP A 236 4.03 3.57 -27.29
CA ASP A 236 3.98 3.60 -25.83
C ASP A 236 5.21 4.36 -25.29
N TYR A 237 4.94 5.48 -24.62
CA TYR A 237 5.94 6.28 -23.89
C TYR A 237 5.75 6.15 -22.37
N GLY A 238 4.73 5.41 -21.92
CA GLY A 238 4.44 5.26 -20.50
C GLY A 238 5.57 4.52 -19.78
N GLY A 239 5.97 5.03 -18.63
CA GLY A 239 6.92 4.34 -17.76
C GLY A 239 6.33 3.03 -17.23
N GLY A 240 7.11 1.96 -17.26
CA GLY A 240 6.71 0.65 -16.72
C GLY A 240 6.48 0.70 -15.21
N GLY A 241 5.60 -0.14 -14.67
CA GLY A 241 5.38 -0.22 -13.21
C GLY A 241 6.58 -0.84 -12.48
N GLY A 242 6.70 -0.55 -11.19
CA GLY A 242 7.67 -1.19 -10.31
C GLY A 242 7.30 -2.65 -9.99
N GLY A 243 8.30 -3.52 -9.92
CA GLY A 243 8.15 -4.94 -9.66
C GLY A 243 7.77 -5.32 -8.22
N ARG A 244 8.07 -6.56 -7.83
CA ARG A 244 7.79 -7.11 -6.50
C ARG A 244 9.05 -7.66 -5.87
N VAL A 245 9.32 -7.25 -4.63
CA VAL A 245 10.38 -7.84 -3.80
C VAL A 245 9.76 -8.43 -2.55
N TYR A 246 10.02 -9.71 -2.29
CA TYR A 246 9.48 -10.41 -1.12
C TYR A 246 10.58 -11.22 -0.43
N LEU A 247 11.09 -10.70 0.69
CA LEU A 247 12.22 -11.27 1.43
C LEU A 247 11.75 -11.81 2.78
N VAL A 248 11.98 -13.09 3.02
CA VAL A 248 11.70 -13.75 4.30
C VAL A 248 12.99 -14.35 4.83
N VAL A 249 13.57 -13.70 5.83
CA VAL A 249 14.84 -14.10 6.42
C VAL A 249 14.59 -14.55 7.86
N ASN A 250 15.12 -15.69 8.29
CA ASN A 250 14.81 -16.21 9.62
C ASN A 250 15.50 -15.43 10.75
N ASP A 251 16.77 -15.05 10.56
CA ASP A 251 17.56 -14.37 11.59
C ASP A 251 17.95 -12.94 11.15
N VAL A 252 19.03 -12.77 10.40
CA VAL A 252 19.58 -11.44 10.07
C VAL A 252 19.53 -11.14 8.58
N ILE A 253 18.99 -9.97 8.22
CA ILE A 253 19.18 -9.34 6.92
C ILE A 253 20.11 -8.12 7.04
N GLU A 254 21.20 -8.11 6.29
CA GLU A 254 22.11 -6.97 6.17
C GLU A 254 21.90 -6.27 4.82
N VAL A 255 21.48 -5.01 4.84
CA VAL A 255 21.15 -4.21 3.64
C VAL A 255 22.09 -3.01 3.57
N ASN A 256 23.27 -3.20 2.96
CA ASN A 256 24.21 -2.11 2.65
C ASN A 256 24.06 -1.60 1.20
N GLY A 257 23.52 -2.44 0.32
CA GLY A 257 23.18 -2.08 -1.06
C GLY A 257 21.77 -1.51 -1.23
N SER A 258 21.15 -1.77 -2.37
CA SER A 258 19.80 -1.28 -2.70
C SER A 258 18.78 -2.39 -2.96
N ILE A 259 17.56 -2.19 -2.48
CA ILE A 259 16.38 -3.02 -2.80
C ILE A 259 15.34 -2.10 -3.43
N THR A 260 15.07 -2.26 -4.73
CA THR A 260 14.29 -1.31 -5.52
C THR A 260 13.13 -1.97 -6.25
N ALA A 261 11.96 -1.36 -6.14
CA ALA A 261 10.74 -1.62 -6.90
C ALA A 261 10.16 -0.31 -7.43
N ASP A 262 11.03 0.58 -7.93
CA ASP A 262 10.61 1.90 -8.43
C ASP A 262 9.89 1.78 -9.77
N GLY A 263 8.99 2.72 -10.03
CA GLY A 263 8.37 2.89 -11.34
C GLY A 263 9.37 3.42 -12.36
N GLY A 264 9.15 3.09 -13.63
CA GLY A 264 9.91 3.59 -14.77
C GLY A 264 9.54 5.02 -15.14
N GLU A 265 10.50 5.72 -15.72
CA GLU A 265 10.33 7.09 -16.21
C GLU A 265 9.53 7.11 -17.52
N GLY A 266 8.54 8.00 -17.63
CA GLY A 266 7.75 8.24 -18.85
C GLY A 266 8.25 9.41 -19.71
N GLY A 267 9.17 10.22 -19.19
CA GLY A 267 9.73 11.39 -19.89
C GLY A 267 8.67 12.46 -20.19
N SER A 268 8.83 13.23 -21.27
CA SER A 268 7.91 14.33 -21.61
C SER A 268 6.67 13.90 -22.43
N LEU A 269 6.63 12.65 -22.89
CA LEU A 269 5.59 12.12 -23.79
C LEU A 269 4.79 10.96 -23.18
N GLY A 270 5.04 10.63 -21.92
CA GLY A 270 4.32 9.58 -21.20
C GLY A 270 4.33 9.85 -19.71
N GLY A 271 3.35 9.29 -19.02
CA GLY A 271 3.29 9.32 -17.56
C GLY A 271 4.29 8.35 -16.96
N GLY A 272 4.79 8.67 -15.76
CA GLY A 272 5.65 7.78 -15.01
C GLY A 272 4.89 6.56 -14.49
N GLY A 273 5.57 5.42 -14.40
CA GLY A 273 5.02 4.21 -13.77
C GLY A 273 4.93 4.36 -12.26
N SER A 274 4.00 3.67 -11.61
CA SER A 274 3.94 3.65 -10.15
C SER A 274 4.97 2.71 -9.54
N GLY A 275 5.35 2.98 -8.29
CA GLY A 275 6.17 2.07 -7.49
C GLY A 275 5.44 0.75 -7.22
N GLY A 276 6.20 -0.33 -7.06
CA GLY A 276 5.71 -1.68 -6.83
C GLY A 276 5.52 -2.03 -5.36
N SER A 277 5.79 -3.29 -5.00
CA SER A 277 5.68 -3.80 -3.64
C SER A 277 7.00 -4.31 -3.10
N ILE A 278 7.34 -3.96 -1.86
CA ILE A 278 8.46 -4.53 -1.13
C ILE A 278 7.96 -5.04 0.22
N PHE A 279 8.17 -6.32 0.51
CA PHE A 279 7.95 -6.92 1.82
C PHE A 279 9.25 -7.52 2.35
N ILE A 280 9.63 -7.14 3.57
CA ILE A 280 10.82 -7.67 4.26
C ILE A 280 10.38 -8.19 5.64
N SER A 281 10.68 -9.45 5.93
CA SER A 281 10.48 -10.07 7.24
C SER A 281 11.79 -10.64 7.74
N ALA A 282 12.21 -10.25 8.95
CA ALA A 282 13.40 -10.79 9.61
C ALA A 282 13.35 -10.64 11.14
N ALA A 283 14.18 -11.38 11.89
CA ALA A 283 14.35 -11.11 13.31
C ALA A 283 15.13 -9.80 13.52
N LYS A 284 16.19 -9.59 12.73
CA LYS A 284 17.05 -8.40 12.80
C LYS A 284 17.35 -7.85 11.41
N MET A 285 17.39 -6.53 11.30
CA MET A 285 17.84 -5.82 10.10
C MET A 285 18.93 -4.82 10.48
N LYS A 286 19.99 -4.77 9.66
CA LYS A 286 21.05 -3.78 9.78
C LYS A 286 21.56 -3.29 8.43
N GLY A 287 22.17 -2.12 8.38
CA GLY A 287 22.93 -1.63 7.23
C GLY A 287 22.39 -0.32 6.66
N THR A 288 23.28 0.49 6.10
CA THR A 288 22.97 1.88 5.71
C THR A 288 22.48 2.01 4.27
N GLY A 289 21.90 0.93 3.72
CA GLY A 289 21.49 0.84 2.32
C GLY A 289 20.22 1.64 2.00
N LYS A 290 19.65 1.35 0.83
CA LYS A 290 18.43 1.99 0.32
C LYS A 290 17.34 0.96 0.03
N ILE A 291 16.11 1.24 0.46
CA ILE A 291 14.91 0.50 0.08
C ILE A 291 13.97 1.49 -0.61
N SER A 292 13.49 1.20 -1.82
CA SER A 292 12.69 2.17 -2.58
C SER A 292 11.60 1.51 -3.40
N ALA A 293 10.38 2.03 -3.29
CA ALA A 293 9.25 1.73 -4.15
C ALA A 293 8.60 3.05 -4.58
N SER A 294 9.39 3.95 -5.14
CA SER A 294 8.97 5.29 -5.54
C SER A 294 8.36 5.30 -6.95
N GLY A 295 7.48 6.25 -7.23
CA GLY A 295 6.94 6.44 -8.57
C GLY A 295 7.98 7.05 -9.53
N GLY A 296 7.93 6.67 -10.80
CA GLY A 296 8.75 7.26 -11.85
C GLY A 296 8.24 8.63 -12.27
N SER A 297 9.13 9.50 -12.75
CA SER A 297 8.74 10.82 -13.28
C SER A 297 8.25 10.72 -14.72
N GLY A 298 7.45 11.69 -15.14
CA GLY A 298 6.88 11.71 -16.48
C GLY A 298 6.15 13.01 -16.76
N LEU A 299 5.39 13.06 -17.86
CA LEU A 299 4.51 14.18 -18.15
C LEU A 299 3.62 14.44 -16.93
N ALA A 300 2.99 13.39 -16.43
CA ALA A 300 2.54 13.29 -15.05
C ALA A 300 3.30 12.17 -14.31
N GLY A 301 3.62 12.41 -13.04
CA GLY A 301 4.37 11.49 -12.20
C GLY A 301 3.55 10.29 -11.73
N GLY A 302 4.17 9.11 -11.66
CA GLY A 302 3.55 7.91 -11.11
C GLY A 302 3.39 7.97 -9.59
N GLY A 303 2.40 7.28 -9.04
CA GLY A 303 2.20 7.16 -7.60
C GLY A 303 3.28 6.30 -6.93
N GLY A 304 3.58 6.57 -5.66
CA GLY A 304 4.46 5.70 -4.88
C GLY A 304 3.86 4.32 -4.63
N GLY A 305 4.70 3.34 -4.33
CA GLY A 305 4.36 1.94 -4.09
C GLY A 305 4.07 1.62 -2.62
N ARG A 306 4.18 0.34 -2.26
CA ARG A 306 3.95 -0.13 -0.89
C ARG A 306 5.19 -0.85 -0.37
N VAL A 307 5.68 -0.43 0.79
CA VAL A 307 6.77 -1.08 1.51
C VAL A 307 6.25 -1.51 2.87
N SER A 308 6.48 -2.77 3.25
CA SER A 308 6.20 -3.25 4.60
C SER A 308 7.43 -3.95 5.16
N ILE A 309 7.81 -3.58 6.38
CA ILE A 309 8.96 -4.13 7.07
C ILE A 309 8.46 -4.74 8.39
N ALA A 310 8.57 -6.05 8.48
CA ALA A 310 8.24 -6.86 9.64
C ALA A 310 9.54 -7.35 10.31
N VAL A 311 10.23 -6.41 10.98
CA VAL A 311 11.52 -6.68 11.62
C VAL A 311 11.49 -6.27 13.10
N PHE A 312 11.84 -7.21 13.98
CA PHE A 312 11.81 -7.01 15.44
C PHE A 312 12.90 -6.07 15.95
N SER A 313 14.13 -6.19 15.46
CA SER A 313 15.26 -5.36 15.90
C SER A 313 15.94 -4.69 14.72
N ARG A 314 16.02 -3.35 14.73
CA ARG A 314 16.67 -2.56 13.68
C ARG A 314 17.85 -1.77 14.26
N HIS A 315 19.00 -1.86 13.60
CA HIS A 315 20.20 -1.08 13.91
C HIS A 315 20.75 -0.53 12.62
N ASP A 316 21.21 0.73 12.56
CA ASP A 316 21.66 1.35 11.31
C ASP A 316 20.63 1.15 10.19
N ASP A 317 19.44 1.77 10.33
CA ASP A 317 18.25 1.48 9.51
C ASP A 317 18.42 1.96 8.05
N PRO A 318 18.19 1.11 7.03
CA PRO A 318 18.21 1.52 5.64
C PRO A 318 17.24 2.66 5.35
N HIS A 319 17.61 3.56 4.45
CA HIS A 319 16.72 4.64 4.04
C HIS A 319 15.59 4.12 3.15
N VAL A 320 14.35 4.32 3.59
CA VAL A 320 13.15 3.86 2.87
C VAL A 320 12.45 5.01 2.12
N PHE A 321 12.19 4.81 0.83
CA PHE A 321 11.54 5.79 -0.04
C PHE A 321 10.28 5.20 -0.68
N VAL A 322 9.18 5.95 -0.59
CA VAL A 322 7.87 5.59 -1.15
C VAL A 322 7.18 6.80 -1.78
N HIS A 323 7.92 7.83 -2.21
CA HIS A 323 7.30 9.04 -2.75
C HIS A 323 6.76 8.82 -4.17
N GLY A 324 5.86 9.69 -4.63
CA GLY A 324 5.47 9.73 -6.04
C GLY A 324 6.58 10.29 -6.95
N GLY A 325 6.38 10.15 -8.25
CA GLY A 325 7.28 10.71 -9.27
C GLY A 325 6.99 12.17 -9.58
N ARG A 326 7.95 12.87 -10.18
CA ARG A 326 7.78 14.28 -10.57
C ARG A 326 6.93 14.39 -11.84
N SER A 327 6.14 15.46 -11.94
CA SER A 327 5.37 15.78 -13.14
C SER A 327 6.03 16.92 -13.91
N PHE A 328 6.30 16.72 -15.19
CA PHE A 328 6.86 17.77 -16.05
C PHE A 328 5.77 18.69 -16.63
N GLY A 329 4.57 18.16 -16.90
CA GLY A 329 3.45 18.93 -17.45
C GLY A 329 2.73 19.80 -16.42
N CYS A 330 2.84 19.44 -15.14
CA CYS A 330 2.22 20.14 -14.02
C CYS A 330 3.16 20.07 -12.79
N PRO A 331 4.19 20.93 -12.70
CA PRO A 331 5.26 20.81 -11.71
C PRO A 331 4.81 20.79 -10.24
N GLU A 332 3.67 21.39 -9.93
CA GLU A 332 3.07 21.43 -8.58
C GLU A 332 2.18 20.22 -8.25
N ASN A 333 2.07 19.26 -9.17
CA ASN A 333 1.25 18.06 -9.00
C ASN A 333 2.05 16.80 -9.29
N ALA A 334 3.01 16.46 -8.42
CA ALA A 334 3.68 15.17 -8.46
C ALA A 334 2.71 14.02 -8.18
N GLY A 335 3.11 12.78 -8.45
CA GLY A 335 2.37 11.61 -7.99
C GLY A 335 2.21 11.60 -6.47
N ALA A 336 1.14 10.99 -5.97
CA ALA A 336 0.95 10.86 -4.54
C ALA A 336 1.96 9.88 -3.92
N ALA A 337 2.24 10.07 -2.64
CA ALA A 337 3.09 9.15 -1.90
C ALA A 337 2.44 7.77 -1.82
N GLY A 338 3.28 6.76 -1.82
CA GLY A 338 2.98 5.41 -1.39
C GLY A 338 2.94 5.28 0.12
N THR A 339 3.07 4.05 0.60
CA THR A 339 2.95 3.72 2.03
C THR A 339 4.13 2.91 2.51
N LEU A 340 4.67 3.26 3.68
CA LEU A 340 5.59 2.44 4.46
C LEU A 340 4.88 1.95 5.73
N TYR A 341 4.76 0.65 5.89
CA TYR A 341 4.22 0.03 7.10
C TYR A 341 5.32 -0.66 7.91
N ASP A 342 5.45 -0.29 9.18
CA ASP A 342 6.29 -1.00 10.14
C ASP A 342 5.43 -1.88 11.03
N ALA A 343 5.57 -3.20 10.90
CA ALA A 343 4.64 -4.15 11.51
C ALA A 343 4.80 -4.29 13.03
N VAL A 344 5.99 -4.00 13.58
CA VAL A 344 6.29 -4.18 15.01
C VAL A 344 5.71 -3.05 15.86
N PRO A 345 6.00 -1.76 15.58
CA PRO A 345 5.32 -0.64 16.21
C PRO A 345 3.98 -0.33 15.55
N LYS A 346 3.50 -1.16 14.61
CA LYS A 346 2.23 -0.99 13.87
C LYS A 346 2.03 0.45 13.36
N SER A 347 3.07 0.96 12.70
CA SER A 347 3.17 2.36 12.32
C SER A 347 3.06 2.51 10.81
N LEU A 348 2.12 3.34 10.35
CA LEU A 348 1.98 3.71 8.94
C LEU A 348 2.65 5.06 8.69
N ILE A 349 3.50 5.13 7.68
CA ILE A 349 4.21 6.35 7.28
C ILE A 349 3.87 6.65 5.82
N VAL A 350 3.38 7.86 5.57
CA VAL A 350 3.15 8.42 4.24
C VAL A 350 4.01 9.68 4.13
N SER A 351 4.95 9.67 3.18
CA SER A 351 5.93 10.75 3.03
C SER A 351 6.23 11.00 1.57
N ASN A 352 5.92 12.19 1.05
CA ASN A 352 6.13 12.52 -0.37
C ASN A 352 7.48 13.18 -0.65
N HIS A 353 8.41 13.16 0.31
CA HIS A 353 9.78 13.65 0.14
C HIS A 353 9.84 15.11 -0.38
N ASN A 354 8.95 15.96 0.15
CA ASN A 354 8.79 17.38 -0.19
C ASN A 354 8.35 17.64 -1.64
N LEU A 355 7.83 16.62 -2.34
CA LEU A 355 7.17 16.79 -3.63
C LEU A 355 5.74 17.28 -3.38
N SER A 356 5.41 18.46 -3.88
CA SER A 356 4.04 18.99 -3.85
C SER A 356 3.14 18.13 -4.75
N THR A 357 1.94 17.82 -4.25
CA THR A 357 0.95 17.03 -4.98
C THR A 357 -0.45 17.52 -4.68
N GLN A 358 -1.32 17.49 -5.68
CA GLN A 358 -2.76 17.67 -5.54
C GLN A 358 -3.50 16.32 -5.54
N THR A 359 -2.79 15.24 -5.78
CA THR A 359 -3.27 13.87 -5.88
C THR A 359 -3.12 13.15 -4.53
N ASP A 360 -4.05 12.26 -4.21
CA ASP A 360 -4.14 11.65 -2.88
C ASP A 360 -3.51 10.25 -2.77
N THR A 361 -2.93 9.97 -1.61
CA THR A 361 -2.77 8.61 -1.08
C THR A 361 -4.07 8.21 -0.38
N LEU A 362 -4.70 7.11 -0.80
CA LEU A 362 -5.96 6.67 -0.19
C LEU A 362 -5.73 5.76 1.02
N LEU A 363 -6.35 6.10 2.15
CA LEU A 363 -6.51 5.18 3.28
C LEU A 363 -7.97 4.73 3.32
N LEU A 364 -8.21 3.49 2.92
CA LEU A 364 -9.59 2.99 2.75
C LEU A 364 -10.18 2.46 4.06
N GLU A 365 -9.40 1.71 4.85
CA GLU A 365 -9.90 1.05 6.06
C GLU A 365 -8.82 1.01 7.14
N PHE A 366 -9.15 1.50 8.33
CA PHE A 366 -8.31 1.36 9.53
C PHE A 366 -8.65 0.04 10.23
N PRO A 367 -7.65 -0.75 10.65
CA PRO A 367 -7.91 -2.04 11.27
C PRO A 367 -8.61 -1.87 12.62
N TYR A 368 -9.64 -2.68 12.89
CA TYR A 368 -10.34 -2.66 14.17
C TYR A 368 -9.55 -3.35 15.29
N GLN A 369 -8.98 -4.53 15.02
CA GLN A 369 -8.11 -5.26 15.94
C GLN A 369 -7.04 -6.08 15.21
N PRO A 370 -5.74 -5.92 15.55
CA PRO A 370 -5.21 -4.86 16.39
C PRO A 370 -5.27 -3.51 15.68
N LEU A 371 -5.59 -2.45 16.43
CA LEU A 371 -5.45 -1.07 15.96
C LEU A 371 -3.99 -0.80 15.56
N TRP A 372 -3.80 0.11 14.61
CA TRP A 372 -2.48 0.71 14.41
C TRP A 372 -2.09 1.56 15.61
N THR A 373 -0.80 1.61 15.90
CA THR A 373 -0.29 2.43 17.00
C THR A 373 -0.02 3.84 16.52
N ASN A 374 0.63 4.02 15.36
CA ASN A 374 0.97 5.35 14.87
C ASN A 374 0.67 5.54 13.39
N VAL A 375 0.33 6.78 13.03
CA VAL A 375 0.19 7.22 11.64
C VAL A 375 0.94 8.53 11.46
N PHE A 376 1.87 8.55 10.51
CA PHE A 376 2.70 9.71 10.19
C PHE A 376 2.45 10.15 8.76
N ILE A 377 2.01 11.40 8.57
CA ILE A 377 1.80 12.02 7.27
C ILE A 377 2.76 13.22 7.20
N ARG A 378 3.72 13.19 6.28
CA ARG A 378 4.78 14.22 6.26
C ARG A 378 5.31 14.59 4.89
N ASN A 379 6.08 15.67 4.83
CA ASN A 379 6.89 16.06 3.68
C ASN A 379 6.04 16.19 2.40
N CYS A 380 5.01 17.04 2.46
CA CYS A 380 4.02 17.29 1.40
C CYS A 380 3.16 16.08 0.99
N ALA A 381 3.08 15.03 1.83
CA ALA A 381 2.13 13.95 1.61
C ALA A 381 0.68 14.44 1.77
N LYS A 382 -0.15 14.17 0.75
CA LYS A 382 -1.59 14.41 0.77
C LYS A 382 -2.32 13.07 0.87
N VAL A 383 -3.09 12.90 1.92
CA VAL A 383 -3.79 11.67 2.26
C VAL A 383 -5.29 11.93 2.30
N ALA A 384 -6.08 11.05 1.69
CA ALA A 384 -7.53 11.11 1.76
C ALA A 384 -8.09 9.84 2.40
N VAL A 385 -9.07 10.02 3.29
CA VAL A 385 -9.91 8.96 3.85
C VAL A 385 -11.30 9.13 3.22
N PRO A 386 -11.59 8.41 2.13
CA PRO A 386 -12.73 8.74 1.27
C PRO A 386 -14.06 8.14 1.75
N LEU A 387 -14.06 7.28 2.78
CA LEU A 387 -15.28 6.62 3.22
C LEU A 387 -16.23 7.60 3.93
N LEU A 388 -17.54 7.39 3.69
CA LEU A 388 -18.63 8.17 4.25
C LEU A 388 -18.55 8.24 5.78
N TRP A 389 -18.34 7.10 6.44
CA TRP A 389 -18.16 6.96 7.88
C TRP A 389 -16.73 6.49 8.15
N SER A 390 -15.83 7.45 8.28
CA SER A 390 -14.39 7.19 8.43
C SER A 390 -13.97 7.31 9.88
N ARG A 391 -13.78 6.18 10.56
CA ARG A 391 -13.12 6.16 11.87
C ARG A 391 -11.61 6.02 11.69
N VAL A 392 -10.87 7.09 11.97
CA VAL A 392 -9.42 7.08 12.11
C VAL A 392 -9.11 6.86 13.59
N GLN A 393 -8.85 5.60 13.93
CA GLN A 393 -8.51 5.20 15.29
C GLN A 393 -7.09 4.66 15.33
N VAL A 394 -6.23 5.31 16.12
CA VAL A 394 -4.86 4.88 16.40
C VAL A 394 -4.69 4.79 17.92
N GLN A 395 -3.87 3.85 18.38
CA GLN A 395 -3.60 3.69 19.81
C GLN A 395 -2.73 4.82 20.33
N GLY A 396 -1.59 5.08 19.68
CA GLY A 396 -0.64 6.10 20.09
C GLY A 396 -0.85 7.41 19.31
N GLN A 397 0.04 7.67 18.37
CA GLN A 397 0.20 9.00 17.79
C GLN A 397 -0.34 9.11 16.36
N LEU A 398 -1.12 10.16 16.09
CA LEU A 398 -1.36 10.67 14.75
C LEU A 398 -0.53 11.94 14.56
N SER A 399 0.35 11.96 13.56
CA SER A 399 1.27 13.06 13.30
C SER A 399 1.16 13.59 11.88
N LEU A 400 0.97 14.90 11.73
CA LEU A 400 1.03 15.61 10.45
C LEU A 400 2.13 16.68 10.50
N LEU A 401 3.15 16.56 9.64
CA LEU A 401 4.33 17.43 9.67
C LEU A 401 4.73 17.91 8.27
N SER A 402 5.38 19.08 8.18
CA SER A 402 6.10 19.52 6.97
C SER A 402 5.25 19.47 5.68
N GLY A 403 4.13 20.18 5.65
CA GLY A 403 3.18 20.22 4.55
C GLY A 403 2.26 18.99 4.45
N GLY A 404 2.22 18.13 5.48
CA GLY A 404 1.32 16.98 5.51
C GLY A 404 -0.16 17.39 5.49
N MET A 405 -0.97 16.68 4.70
CA MET A 405 -2.40 16.92 4.60
C MET A 405 -3.20 15.64 4.80
N LEU A 406 -4.21 15.70 5.67
CA LEU A 406 -5.21 14.63 5.85
C LEU A 406 -6.59 15.18 5.50
N ALA A 407 -7.22 14.61 4.49
CA ALA A 407 -8.55 14.97 4.05
C ALA A 407 -9.56 13.87 4.39
N PHE A 408 -10.73 14.29 4.91
CA PHE A 408 -11.89 13.42 5.10
C PHE A 408 -12.91 13.70 3.99
N GLY A 409 -13.36 12.63 3.32
CA GLY A 409 -14.22 12.73 2.14
C GLY A 409 -13.48 13.21 0.89
N LEU A 410 -14.23 13.36 -0.20
CA LEU A 410 -13.73 13.82 -1.50
C LEU A 410 -14.43 15.13 -1.89
N THR A 411 -13.76 16.00 -2.67
CA THR A 411 -14.22 17.37 -3.00
C THR A 411 -15.65 17.44 -3.54
N ARG A 412 -16.11 16.40 -4.24
CA ARG A 412 -17.47 16.31 -4.84
C ARG A 412 -18.42 15.37 -4.14
N TYR A 413 -17.95 14.68 -3.10
CA TYR A 413 -18.76 13.79 -2.28
C TYR A 413 -18.67 14.30 -0.84
N PRO A 414 -19.35 15.43 -0.53
CA PRO A 414 -19.23 16.15 0.74
C PRO A 414 -20.07 15.49 1.85
N TYR A 415 -20.12 14.15 1.83
CA TYR A 415 -20.72 13.35 2.87
C TYR A 415 -19.57 12.62 3.55
N SER A 416 -19.01 13.26 4.59
CA SER A 416 -18.01 12.63 5.43
C SER A 416 -18.32 12.93 6.89
N GLU A 417 -18.69 11.87 7.59
CA GLU A 417 -18.66 11.79 9.04
C GLU A 417 -17.33 11.13 9.42
N PHE A 418 -16.60 11.77 10.32
CA PHE A 418 -15.33 11.25 10.77
C PHE A 418 -15.26 11.19 12.29
N GLU A 419 -14.55 10.19 12.76
CA GLU A 419 -14.17 10.06 14.16
C GLU A 419 -12.65 9.91 14.20
N LEU A 420 -11.99 10.83 14.90
CA LEU A 420 -10.55 10.82 15.08
C LEU A 420 -10.25 10.48 16.55
N MET A 421 -9.63 9.33 16.77
CA MET A 421 -9.22 8.86 18.08
C MET A 421 -7.73 8.55 18.06
N ALA A 422 -6.96 9.27 18.87
CA ALA A 422 -5.54 9.07 19.09
C ALA A 422 -5.20 9.42 20.55
N GLU A 423 -4.24 8.74 21.17
CA GLU A 423 -3.68 9.19 22.45
C GLU A 423 -2.96 10.54 22.30
N GLU A 424 -2.32 10.76 21.15
CA GLU A 424 -1.62 12.01 20.84
C GLU A 424 -1.87 12.45 19.39
N LEU A 425 -2.15 13.76 19.21
CA LEU A 425 -2.19 14.41 17.90
C LEU A 425 -1.08 15.46 17.81
N LEU A 426 -0.13 15.26 16.90
CA LEU A 426 0.96 16.21 16.63
C LEU A 426 0.77 16.86 15.26
N MET A 427 0.76 18.19 15.21
CA MET A 427 0.62 18.93 13.95
C MET A 427 1.61 20.09 13.87
N SER A 428 2.31 20.20 12.73
CA SER A 428 3.19 21.35 12.43
C SER A 428 3.22 21.61 10.94
N ASP A 429 2.91 22.83 10.52
CA ASP A 429 2.84 23.23 9.10
C ASP A 429 2.04 22.20 8.27
N SER A 430 0.80 21.94 8.68
CA SER A 430 0.00 20.82 8.16
C SER A 430 -1.49 21.12 8.23
N ILE A 431 -2.29 20.42 7.43
CA ILE A 431 -3.70 20.71 7.23
C ILE A 431 -4.54 19.44 7.44
N ILE A 432 -5.59 19.54 8.26
CA ILE A 432 -6.71 18.59 8.22
C ILE A 432 -7.85 19.27 7.47
N LYS A 433 -8.29 18.66 6.36
CA LYS A 433 -9.37 19.18 5.50
C LYS A 433 -10.61 18.30 5.65
N LEU A 434 -11.77 18.93 5.73
CA LEU A 434 -13.05 18.24 5.84
C LEU A 434 -13.95 18.66 4.70
N HIS A 435 -14.42 17.69 3.91
CA HIS A 435 -15.42 17.92 2.86
C HIS A 435 -16.81 17.60 3.43
N GLN A 436 -17.52 18.62 3.90
CA GLN A 436 -18.90 18.54 4.39
C GLN A 436 -19.82 19.47 3.59
N GLN A 437 -21.07 19.05 3.40
CA GLN A 437 -22.13 19.91 2.91
C GLN A 437 -22.70 20.67 4.12
N LEU A 438 -22.65 22.01 4.09
CA LEU A 438 -23.39 22.82 5.06
C LEU A 438 -24.89 22.52 4.85
N ALA A 439 -25.52 21.89 5.83
CA ALA A 439 -26.97 21.82 5.90
C ALA A 439 -27.51 23.25 6.03
N TYR A 440 -28.25 23.71 5.03
CA TYR A 440 -28.98 24.99 5.06
C TYR A 440 -30.35 24.81 5.71
#